data_AF-A0A1Y1M5W5-F1
#
_entry.id   AF-A0A1Y1M5W5-F1
#
_cell.length_a   1.000
_cell.length_b   1.000
_cell.length_c   1.000
_cell.angle_alpha   90.00
_cell.angle_beta   90.00
_cell.angle_gamma   90.00
#
_symmetry.space_group_name_H-M   'P 1'
#
loop_
_entity.id
_entity.type
_entity.pdbx_description
1 polymer ?
#
loop_
_entity_poly.entity_id
_entity_poly.type
_entity_poly.pdbx_seq_one_letter_code
_entity_poly.pdbx_strand_id
1 'polypeptide(L)'
;MPMYSVKKCNTVDTARSNISHKIFSTRKDSEKLVKKIRGFDSCTIPPCFKLLKQKILRTIFVIAMMKNAAEKQCITLDPPKCGWEMKDILEPFWFEDDATPLSVDDILKNNRPETRN
;
A
#
# COMPACT_ATOMS: atom_id res chain seq x y z
N MET A 1 -16.09 -5.40 -11.66
CA MET A 1 -14.76 -5.35 -12.30
C MET A 1 -13.75 -6.08 -11.41
N PRO A 2 -12.84 -6.90 -11.95
CA PRO A 2 -11.76 -7.49 -11.16
C PRO A 2 -10.78 -6.42 -10.69
N MET A 3 -10.45 -6.43 -9.41
CA MET A 3 -9.49 -5.50 -8.80
C MET A 3 -8.07 -5.84 -9.28
N TYR A 4 -7.36 -4.89 -9.89
CA TYR A 4 -6.02 -5.07 -10.47
C TYR A 4 -5.89 -6.28 -11.42
N SER A 5 -6.93 -6.57 -12.21
CA SER A 5 -6.96 -7.72 -13.14
C SER A 5 -6.79 -9.10 -12.48
N VAL A 6 -6.94 -9.19 -11.15
CA VAL A 6 -6.93 -10.46 -10.41
C VAL A 6 -8.36 -11.03 -10.39
N LYS A 7 -8.54 -12.21 -11.00
CA LYS A 7 -9.84 -12.90 -11.05
C LYS A 7 -10.25 -13.35 -9.64
N LYS A 8 -11.56 -13.27 -9.36
CA LYS A 8 -12.18 -13.71 -8.09
C LYS A 8 -11.53 -13.09 -6.84
N CYS A 9 -11.21 -11.80 -6.92
CA CYS A 9 -10.59 -11.06 -5.83
C CYS A 9 -11.46 -9.90 -5.38
N ASN A 10 -11.78 -9.87 -4.09
CA ASN A 10 -12.74 -8.94 -3.50
C ASN A 10 -12.06 -7.82 -2.70
N THR A 11 -10.79 -8.02 -2.35
CA THR A 11 -10.01 -7.07 -1.54
C THR A 11 -8.63 -6.83 -2.16
N VAL A 12 -8.05 -5.68 -1.84
CA VAL A 12 -6.73 -5.28 -2.33
C VAL A 12 -5.65 -6.20 -1.76
N ASP A 13 -5.77 -6.57 -0.48
CA ASP A 13 -4.77 -7.39 0.21
C ASP A 13 -4.77 -8.83 -0.32
N THR A 14 -5.94 -9.40 -0.67
CA THR A 14 -6.00 -10.69 -1.36
C THR A 14 -5.37 -10.62 -2.75
N ALA A 15 -5.57 -9.53 -3.49
CA ALA A 15 -4.93 -9.34 -4.79
C ALA A 15 -3.41 -9.27 -4.64
N ARG A 16 -2.94 -8.51 -3.64
CA ARG A 16 -1.53 -8.36 -3.27
C ARG A 16 -0.89 -9.70 -2.93
N SER A 17 -1.55 -10.49 -2.09
CA SER A 17 -1.10 -11.82 -1.68
C SER A 17 -1.00 -12.77 -2.86
N ASN A 18 -2.03 -12.83 -3.71
CA ASN A 18 -2.07 -13.69 -4.89
C ASN A 18 -0.95 -13.36 -5.90
N ILE A 19 -0.72 -12.06 -6.15
CA ILE A 19 0.36 -11.61 -7.04
C ILE A 19 1.72 -11.95 -6.43
N SER A 20 1.91 -11.68 -5.14
CA SER A 20 3.16 -12.01 -4.42
C SER A 20 3.45 -13.50 -4.49
N HIS A 21 2.47 -14.35 -4.17
CA HIS A 21 2.59 -15.79 -4.26
C HIS A 21 2.92 -16.22 -5.70
N LYS A 22 2.29 -15.66 -6.73
CA LYS A 22 2.62 -15.99 -8.13
C LYS A 22 4.06 -15.61 -8.51
N ILE A 23 4.58 -14.51 -7.99
CA ILE A 23 5.94 -14.04 -8.28
C ILE A 23 6.97 -14.92 -7.55
N PHE A 24 6.78 -15.12 -6.24
CA PHE A 24 7.78 -15.69 -5.34
C PHE A 24 7.62 -17.20 -5.08
N SER A 25 6.50 -17.83 -5.40
CA SER A 25 6.32 -19.29 -5.25
C SER A 25 6.98 -20.07 -6.39
N THR A 26 8.31 -20.02 -6.48
CA THR A 26 9.09 -20.96 -7.29
C THR A 26 9.58 -22.10 -6.41
N ARG A 27 9.04 -23.30 -6.62
CA ARG A 27 9.28 -24.46 -5.73
C ARG A 27 10.63 -25.18 -5.93
N LYS A 28 11.40 -24.89 -6.99
CA LYS A 28 12.63 -25.67 -7.30
C LYS A 28 13.81 -24.93 -7.98
N ASP A 29 13.62 -23.73 -8.54
CA ASP A 29 14.69 -23.02 -9.28
C ASP A 29 15.03 -21.67 -8.64
N SER A 30 16.04 -21.65 -7.77
CA SER A 30 16.55 -20.43 -7.11
C SER A 30 17.02 -19.37 -8.11
N GLU A 31 17.62 -19.77 -9.24
CA GLU A 31 18.06 -18.84 -10.29
C GLU A 31 16.89 -18.08 -10.94
N LYS A 32 15.75 -18.75 -11.16
CA LYS A 32 14.54 -18.10 -11.71
C LYS A 32 13.94 -17.12 -10.72
N LEU A 33 14.00 -17.42 -9.43
CA LEU A 33 13.58 -16.51 -8.37
C LEU A 33 14.46 -15.25 -8.34
N VAL A 34 15.78 -15.39 -8.36
CA VAL A 34 16.73 -14.26 -8.36
C VAL A 34 16.52 -13.36 -9.57
N LYS A 35 16.32 -13.94 -10.77
CA LYS A 35 16.00 -13.15 -11.98
C LYS A 35 14.67 -12.39 -11.86
N LYS A 36 13.63 -13.01 -11.30
CA LYS A 36 12.34 -12.34 -11.04
C LYS A 36 12.48 -11.21 -10.03
N ILE A 37 13.24 -11.41 -8.95
CA ILE A 37 13.47 -10.38 -7.91
C ILE A 37 14.26 -9.20 -8.49
N ARG A 38 15.33 -9.45 -9.27
CA ARG A 38 16.13 -8.37 -9.86
C ARG A 38 15.35 -7.49 -10.84
N GLY A 39 14.37 -8.05 -11.53
CA GLY A 39 13.46 -7.30 -12.41
C GLY A 39 12.14 -6.89 -11.75
N PHE A 40 12.01 -7.06 -10.43
CA PHE A 40 10.76 -6.79 -9.74
C PHE A 40 10.59 -5.29 -9.50
N ASP A 41 9.63 -4.69 -10.21
CA ASP A 41 9.15 -3.35 -9.91
C ASP A 41 8.01 -3.42 -8.89
N SER A 42 8.19 -2.74 -7.76
CA SER A 42 7.18 -2.62 -6.71
C SER A 42 5.82 -2.09 -7.21
N CYS A 43 5.79 -1.34 -8.32
CA CYS A 43 4.57 -0.86 -8.95
C CYS A 43 3.72 -1.97 -9.58
N THR A 44 4.28 -3.18 -9.76
CA THR A 44 3.56 -4.35 -10.28
C THR A 44 2.68 -5.04 -9.24
N ILE A 45 2.84 -4.67 -7.96
CA ILE A 45 2.00 -5.17 -6.87
C ILE A 45 1.02 -4.06 -6.45
N PRO A 46 -0.27 -4.40 -6.23
CA PRO A 46 -1.23 -3.46 -5.67
C PRO A 46 -0.72 -2.82 -4.37
N PRO A 47 -1.00 -1.53 -4.12
CA PRO A 47 -0.77 -0.96 -2.80
C PRO A 47 -1.50 -1.80 -1.75
N CYS A 48 -1.01 -1.90 -0.52
CA CYS A 48 -1.83 -2.46 0.54
C CYS A 48 -3.04 -1.55 0.81
N PHE A 49 -4.06 -2.08 1.50
CA PHE A 49 -5.27 -1.31 1.80
C PHE A 49 -4.99 0.04 2.48
N LYS A 50 -4.09 0.06 3.48
CA LYS A 50 -3.70 1.29 4.19
C LYS A 50 -3.10 2.35 3.25
N LEU A 51 -2.18 1.95 2.38
CA LEU A 51 -1.59 2.85 1.39
C LEU A 51 -2.63 3.34 0.37
N LEU A 52 -3.55 2.47 -0.06
CA LEU A 52 -4.64 2.86 -0.96
C LEU A 52 -5.57 3.88 -0.30
N LYS A 53 -5.95 3.66 0.96
CA LYS A 53 -6.77 4.58 1.75
C LYS A 53 -6.13 5.96 1.80
N GLN A 54 -4.84 6.05 2.15
CA GLN A 54 -4.13 7.33 2.21
C GLN A 54 -4.04 8.01 0.83
N LYS A 55 -3.85 7.25 -0.26
CA LYS A 55 -3.91 7.81 -1.62
C LYS A 55 -5.28 8.42 -1.93
N ILE A 56 -6.37 7.71 -1.64
CA ILE A 56 -7.73 8.20 -1.88
C ILE A 56 -8.01 9.48 -1.08
N LEU A 57 -7.65 9.49 0.21
CA LEU A 57 -7.82 10.65 1.08
C LEU A 57 -7.08 11.88 0.55
N ARG A 58 -5.83 11.72 0.11
CA ARG A 58 -5.07 12.82 -0.50
C ARG A 58 -5.71 13.34 -1.77
N THR A 59 -6.19 12.45 -2.63
CA THR A 59 -6.89 12.82 -3.86
C THR A 59 -8.16 13.61 -3.58
N ILE A 60 -8.96 13.20 -2.57
CA ILE A 60 -10.16 13.94 -2.15
C ILE A 60 -9.80 15.38 -1.75
N PHE A 61 -8.72 15.56 -0.99
CA PHE A 61 -8.25 16.88 -0.59
C PHE A 61 -7.84 17.76 -1.77
N VAL A 62 -7.05 17.23 -2.71
CA VAL A 62 -6.63 17.97 -3.92
C VAL A 62 -7.84 18.36 -4.76
N ILE A 63 -8.81 17.46 -4.92
CA ILE A 63 -10.06 17.77 -5.64
C ILE A 63 -10.80 18.91 -4.95
N ALA A 64 -10.95 18.86 -3.61
CA ALA A 64 -11.61 19.93 -2.87
C ALA A 64 -10.87 21.28 -3.03
N MET A 65 -9.54 21.27 -2.96
CA MET A 65 -8.72 22.47 -3.18
C MET A 65 -8.92 23.05 -4.60
N MET A 66 -8.92 22.19 -5.62
CA MET A 66 -9.17 22.61 -7.00
C MET A 66 -10.59 23.17 -7.18
N LYS A 67 -11.59 22.56 -6.54
CA LYS A 67 -12.97 23.06 -6.56
C LYS A 67 -13.08 24.43 -5.88
N ASN A 68 -12.43 24.61 -4.74
CA ASN A 68 -12.42 25.90 -4.02
C ASN A 68 -11.74 27.01 -4.82
N ALA A 69 -10.79 26.67 -5.69
CA ALA A 69 -10.17 27.64 -6.59
C ALA A 69 -11.11 28.06 -7.74
N ALA A 70 -12.06 27.20 -8.13
CA ALA A 70 -12.97 27.42 -9.24
C ALA A 70 -14.34 27.97 -8.81
N GLU A 71 -14.80 27.66 -7.60
CA GLU A 71 -16.14 27.97 -7.09
C GLU A 71 -16.08 28.93 -5.89
N LYS A 72 -17.11 29.78 -5.72
CA LYS A 72 -17.20 30.69 -4.54
C LYS A 72 -17.48 29.95 -3.23
N GLN A 73 -18.01 28.73 -3.30
CA GLN A 73 -18.36 27.94 -2.12
C GLN A 73 -17.19 27.03 -1.75
N CYS A 74 -16.56 27.32 -0.61
CA CYS A 74 -15.41 26.55 -0.15
C CYS A 74 -15.83 25.28 0.60
N ILE A 75 -15.33 24.14 0.14
CA ILE A 75 -15.29 22.88 0.87
C ILE A 75 -14.13 22.96 1.86
N THR A 76 -14.42 22.91 3.15
CA THR A 76 -13.38 22.93 4.20
C THR A 76 -13.05 21.50 4.60
N LEU A 77 -11.83 21.07 4.30
CA LEU A 77 -11.28 19.78 4.75
C LEU A 77 -10.07 20.02 5.64
N ASP A 78 -9.93 19.15 6.63
CA ASP A 78 -8.82 19.15 7.58
C ASP A 78 -7.67 18.31 7.00
N PRO A 79 -6.51 18.91 6.63
CA PRO A 79 -5.47 18.19 5.89
C PRO A 79 -4.95 16.90 6.58
N PRO A 80 -4.70 16.89 7.92
CA PRO A 80 -4.40 15.68 8.70
C PRO A 80 -5.40 14.54 8.52
N LYS A 81 -6.69 14.85 8.35
CA LYS A 81 -7.73 13.83 8.12
C LYS A 81 -7.80 13.36 6.67
N CYS A 82 -7.05 14.00 5.79
CA CYS A 82 -6.99 13.70 4.36
C CYS A 82 -5.61 13.21 3.89
N GLY A 83 -4.79 12.66 4.79
CA GLY A 83 -3.50 12.09 4.44
C GLY A 83 -2.44 13.14 4.10
N TRP A 84 -2.53 14.33 4.71
CA TRP A 84 -1.54 15.39 4.64
C TRP A 84 -1.04 15.76 6.03
N GLU A 85 0.22 16.13 6.15
CA GLU A 85 0.79 16.70 7.37
C GLU A 85 1.07 18.18 7.17
N MET A 86 0.76 18.98 8.20
CA MET A 86 1.13 20.39 8.23
C MET A 86 2.48 20.54 8.93
N LYS A 87 3.52 20.86 8.16
CA LYS A 87 4.84 21.28 8.66
C LYS A 87 5.07 22.73 8.23
N ASP A 88 6.27 23.08 7.78
CA ASP A 88 6.54 24.37 7.11
C ASP A 88 5.80 24.50 5.77
N ILE A 89 5.57 23.36 5.12
CA ILE A 89 4.73 23.20 3.92
C ILE A 89 3.76 22.04 4.13
N LEU A 90 2.71 22.00 3.30
CA LEU A 90 1.79 20.87 3.30
C LEU A 90 2.42 19.66 2.61
N GLU A 91 2.67 18.59 3.36
CA GLU A 91 3.35 17.39 2.85
C GLU A 91 2.42 16.17 2.83
N PRO A 92 2.56 15.26 1.85
CA PRO A 92 1.82 14.01 1.85
C PRO A 92 2.20 13.11 3.04
N PHE A 93 1.20 12.65 3.81
CA PHE A 93 1.37 11.58 4.79
C PHE A 93 1.32 10.21 4.11
N TRP A 94 2.47 9.59 3.85
CA TRP A 94 2.55 8.45 2.94
C TRP A 94 1.91 7.16 3.47
N PHE A 95 2.15 6.81 4.73
CA PHE A 95 1.78 5.52 5.28
C PHE A 95 1.51 5.63 6.79
N GLU A 96 0.43 5.00 7.21
CA GLU A 96 0.05 4.86 8.62
C GLU A 96 0.65 3.53 9.08
N ASP A 97 1.70 3.60 9.93
CA ASP A 97 2.57 2.53 10.47
C ASP A 97 4.00 2.52 9.89
N ASP A 98 4.83 1.60 10.39
CA ASP A 98 6.15 1.32 9.85
C ASP A 98 6.05 0.75 8.44
N ALA A 99 6.62 1.47 7.47
CA ALA A 99 6.67 1.05 6.07
C ALA A 99 7.50 -0.24 5.86
N THR A 100 8.31 -0.62 6.85
CA THR A 100 9.17 -1.80 6.85
C THR A 100 9.11 -2.50 8.21
N PRO A 101 9.10 -3.84 8.26
CA PRO A 101 9.35 -4.56 9.51
C PRO A 101 10.68 -4.09 10.12
N LEU A 102 10.71 -3.88 11.44
CA LEU A 102 11.88 -3.36 12.17
C LEU A 102 13.13 -4.23 11.97
N SER A 103 12.98 -5.53 11.73
CA SER A 103 14.04 -6.42 11.25
C SER A 103 13.49 -7.70 10.61
N VAL A 104 14.34 -8.42 9.86
CA VAL A 104 14.03 -9.77 9.34
C VAL A 104 13.76 -10.74 10.50
N ASP A 105 14.47 -10.58 11.62
CA ASP A 105 14.29 -11.41 12.81
C ASP A 105 12.89 -11.24 13.43
N ASP A 106 12.34 -10.03 13.39
CA ASP A 106 10.99 -9.77 13.90
C ASP A 106 9.91 -10.44 13.03
N ILE A 107 10.15 -10.54 11.72
CA ILE A 107 9.29 -11.31 10.81
C ILE A 107 9.35 -12.79 11.17
N LEU A 108 10.54 -13.34 11.42
CA LEU A 108 10.72 -14.76 11.73
C LEU A 108 10.15 -15.14 13.10
N LYS A 109 10.20 -14.24 14.10
CA LYS A 109 9.62 -14.46 15.43
C LYS A 109 8.09 -14.56 15.39
N ASN A 110 7.43 -13.70 14.63
CA ASN A 110 5.96 -13.70 14.49
C ASN A 110 5.39 -14.92 13.74
N ASN A 111 6.23 -15.70 13.06
CA ASN A 111 5.81 -16.88 12.30
C ASN A 111 6.15 -18.21 12.98
N ARG A 112 6.70 -18.22 14.20
CA ARG A 112 6.87 -19.46 14.95
C ARG A 112 5.52 -19.87 15.55
N PRO A 113 5.05 -21.11 15.34
CA PRO A 113 3.89 -21.60 16.06
C PRO A 113 4.23 -21.56 17.56
N GLU A 114 3.34 -20.96 18.35
CA GLU A 114 3.42 -21.04 19.81
C GLU A 114 3.55 -22.52 20.18
N THR A 115 4.71 -22.92 20.69
CA THR A 115 4.85 -24.19 21.39
C THR A 115 3.98 -24.07 22.64
N ARG A 116 2.74 -24.56 22.56
CA ARG A 116 1.92 -24.88 23.73
C ARG A 116 2.69 -25.91 24.55
N ASN A 117 3.22 -25.47 25.69
CA ASN A 117 3.61 -26.34 26.79
C ASN A 117 2.36 -26.93 27.45
#